data_AF-A0A927IZW8-F1
#
_entry.id   AF-A0A927IZW8-F1
#
_cell.length_a   1.000
_cell.length_b   1.000
_cell.length_c   1.000
_cell.angle_alpha   90.00
_cell.angle_beta   90.00
_cell.angle_gamma   90.00
#
_symmetry.space_group_name_H-M   'P 1'
#
loop_
_entity.id
_entity.type
_entity.pdbx_description
1 polymer ?
#
loop_
_entity_poly.entity_id
_entity_poly.type
_entity_poly.pdbx_seq_one_letter_code
_entity_poly.pdbx_strand_id
1 'polypeptide(L)'
;MGGMAGFESSGDVLRDAVAVMDRLYSPGGCPWDREQTHESLVHYLLEEAHELAEAIETGDHAGVREELGDVLLQVLFHARIASEEADPFTVDDVAADLVAKLVRRHPHVFADDGQAATLGDLHVQWDAIKKTEKQRDSVLEGISHTQGALARAQKVVSRAGRGGLGHVVGEAAAAPSGATVTTHAADATGVSGLGHKLFALVARAEAAGLDAEAALRAELRRVESAIAAAERAPADAQDVGRRT
;
A
#
# COMPACT_ATOMS: atom_id res chain seq x y z
N MET A 1 13.26 -32.84 -13.98
CA MET A 1 12.65 -31.53 -14.30
C MET A 1 11.16 -31.67 -14.12
N GLY A 2 10.64 -31.37 -12.93
CA GLY A 2 9.19 -31.28 -12.72
C GLY A 2 8.73 -29.94 -13.29
N GLY A 3 7.89 -29.98 -14.32
CA GLY A 3 7.29 -28.77 -14.87
C GLY A 3 6.51 -28.07 -13.77
N MET A 4 6.79 -26.78 -13.56
CA MET A 4 5.89 -25.94 -12.79
C MET A 4 4.55 -25.95 -13.52
N ALA A 5 3.53 -26.58 -12.94
CA ALA A 5 2.17 -26.39 -13.37
C ALA A 5 1.91 -24.88 -13.31
N GLY A 6 1.67 -24.27 -14.48
CA GLY A 6 1.30 -22.86 -14.54
C GLY A 6 0.03 -22.61 -13.73
N PHE A 7 -0.17 -21.37 -13.30
CA PHE A 7 -1.43 -20.97 -12.69
C PHE A 7 -2.57 -21.12 -13.73
N GLU A 8 -3.38 -22.16 -13.60
CA GLU A 8 -4.51 -22.41 -14.49
C GLU A 8 -5.68 -21.49 -14.15
N SER A 9 -6.04 -20.61 -15.09
CA SER A 9 -7.26 -19.80 -15.06
C SER A 9 -7.86 -19.79 -16.47
N SER A 10 -9.16 -20.06 -16.61
CA SER A 10 -9.81 -20.01 -17.92
C SER A 10 -9.99 -18.58 -18.43
N GLY A 11 -9.91 -17.58 -17.55
CA GLY A 11 -10.24 -16.19 -17.86
C GLY A 11 -11.74 -15.92 -18.09
N ASP A 12 -12.57 -16.96 -18.19
CA ASP A 12 -14.00 -16.81 -18.46
C ASP A 12 -14.74 -16.15 -17.29
N VAL A 13 -14.44 -16.55 -16.05
CA VAL A 13 -15.08 -15.97 -14.86
C VAL A 13 -14.73 -14.48 -14.67
N LEU A 14 -13.53 -14.07 -15.10
CA LEU A 14 -13.16 -12.65 -15.09
C LEU A 14 -13.98 -11.86 -16.12
N ARG A 15 -14.20 -12.42 -17.31
CA ARG A 15 -15.11 -11.81 -18.30
C ARG A 15 -16.54 -11.74 -17.81
N ASP A 16 -17.01 -12.77 -17.10
CA ASP A 16 -18.34 -12.76 -16.48
C ASP A 16 -18.47 -11.62 -15.46
N ALA A 17 -17.46 -11.39 -14.63
CA ALA A 17 -17.45 -10.28 -13.67
C ALA A 17 -17.54 -8.90 -14.38
N VAL A 18 -16.83 -8.72 -15.50
CA VAL A 18 -16.93 -7.51 -16.33
C VAL A 18 -18.36 -7.34 -16.87
N ALA A 19 -18.98 -8.41 -17.38
CA ALA A 19 -20.35 -8.36 -17.89
C ALA A 19 -21.38 -8.07 -16.79
N VAL A 20 -21.19 -8.62 -15.59
CA VAL A 20 -22.03 -8.32 -14.43
C VAL A 20 -21.91 -6.84 -14.04
N MET A 21 -20.69 -6.30 -13.94
CA MET A 21 -20.47 -4.88 -13.65
C MET A 21 -21.14 -3.98 -14.69
N ASP A 22 -20.96 -4.27 -15.98
CA ASP A 22 -21.60 -3.49 -17.05
C ASP A 22 -23.13 -3.51 -16.94
N ARG A 23 -23.71 -4.67 -16.62
CA ARG A 23 -25.16 -4.81 -16.42
C ARG A 23 -25.66 -4.03 -15.22
N LEU A 24 -24.91 -4.02 -14.12
CA LEU A 24 -25.23 -3.30 -12.89
C LEU A 24 -25.21 -1.78 -13.10
N TYR A 25 -24.19 -1.27 -13.79
CA TYR A 25 -23.99 0.16 -14.02
C TYR A 25 -24.90 0.75 -15.13
N SER A 26 -25.28 -0.08 -16.11
CA SER A 26 -26.06 0.36 -17.27
C SER A 26 -27.53 0.70 -16.97
N PRO A 27 -28.24 1.45 -17.86
CA PRO A 27 -29.66 1.73 -17.70
C PRO A 27 -30.51 0.46 -17.46
N GLY A 28 -31.36 0.51 -16.43
CA GLY A 28 -32.15 -0.65 -15.98
C GLY A 28 -31.39 -1.64 -15.11
N GLY A 29 -30.14 -1.33 -14.73
CA GLY A 29 -29.37 -1.97 -13.68
C GLY A 29 -29.68 -1.40 -12.30
N CYS A 30 -28.69 -1.43 -11.40
CA CYS A 30 -28.83 -0.96 -10.03
C CYS A 30 -28.71 0.58 -9.97
N PRO A 31 -29.67 1.30 -9.37
CA PRO A 31 -29.60 2.75 -9.25
C PRO A 31 -28.37 3.24 -8.46
N TRP A 32 -27.98 2.51 -7.40
CA TRP A 32 -26.83 2.89 -6.58
C TRP A 32 -25.53 2.76 -7.37
N ASP A 33 -25.32 1.64 -8.08
CA ASP A 33 -24.11 1.42 -8.89
C ASP A 33 -23.96 2.51 -9.97
N ARG A 34 -25.08 2.89 -10.61
CA ARG A 34 -25.10 3.92 -11.66
C ARG A 34 -24.84 5.34 -11.17
N GLU A 35 -25.07 5.63 -9.89
CA GLU A 35 -24.82 6.94 -9.29
C GLU A 35 -23.36 7.14 -8.85
N GLN A 36 -22.53 6.09 -8.90
CA GLN A 36 -21.15 6.16 -8.44
C GLN A 36 -20.25 6.98 -9.37
N THR A 37 -19.28 7.67 -8.76
CA THR A 37 -18.19 8.36 -9.46
C THR A 37 -16.84 7.86 -8.94
N HIS A 38 -15.76 8.25 -9.60
CA HIS A 38 -14.41 7.96 -9.10
C HIS A 38 -14.22 8.45 -7.67
N GLU A 39 -14.70 9.65 -7.36
CA GLU A 39 -14.57 10.30 -6.06
C GLU A 39 -15.40 9.62 -4.97
N SER A 40 -16.63 9.18 -5.28
CA SER A 40 -17.48 8.50 -4.30
C SER A 40 -16.92 7.14 -3.89
N LEU A 41 -16.17 6.49 -4.78
CA LEU A 41 -15.61 5.15 -4.58
C LEU A 41 -14.26 5.10 -3.87
N VAL A 42 -13.55 6.24 -3.73
CA VAL A 42 -12.21 6.26 -3.12
C VAL A 42 -12.20 5.69 -1.70
N HIS A 43 -13.23 5.95 -0.89
CA HIS A 43 -13.24 5.46 0.48
C HIS A 43 -13.35 3.93 0.53
N TYR A 44 -14.24 3.34 -0.29
CA TYR A 44 -14.39 1.88 -0.40
C TYR A 44 -13.08 1.25 -0.88
N LEU A 45 -12.44 1.80 -1.93
CA LEU A 45 -11.14 1.30 -2.39
C LEU A 45 -10.06 1.28 -1.29
N LEU A 46 -10.05 2.29 -0.41
CA LEU A 46 -9.13 2.31 0.72
C LEU A 46 -9.52 1.31 1.81
N GLU A 47 -10.82 1.12 2.07
CA GLU A 47 -11.34 0.12 3.00
C GLU A 47 -10.97 -1.29 2.54
N GLU A 48 -11.32 -1.70 1.31
CA GLU A 48 -11.02 -3.06 0.81
C GLU A 48 -9.51 -3.34 0.80
N ALA A 49 -8.69 -2.32 0.54
CA ALA A 49 -7.23 -2.47 0.60
C ALA A 49 -6.72 -2.71 2.03
N HIS A 50 -7.37 -2.14 3.05
CA HIS A 50 -7.04 -2.39 4.45
C HIS A 50 -7.60 -3.72 4.93
N GLU A 51 -8.82 -4.10 4.54
CA GLU A 51 -9.43 -5.40 4.86
C GLU A 51 -8.60 -6.54 4.26
N LEU A 52 -8.17 -6.40 3.00
CA LEU A 52 -7.23 -7.34 2.39
C LEU A 52 -5.92 -7.45 3.18
N ALA A 53 -5.37 -6.31 3.63
CA ALA A 53 -4.15 -6.31 4.43
C ALA A 53 -4.36 -7.02 5.79
N GLU A 54 -5.50 -6.78 6.44
CA GLU A 54 -5.88 -7.46 7.68
C GLU A 54 -6.02 -8.97 7.49
N ALA A 55 -6.74 -9.42 6.46
CA ALA A 55 -6.92 -10.83 6.16
C ALA A 55 -5.57 -11.55 5.94
N ILE A 56 -4.64 -10.91 5.23
CA ILE A 56 -3.27 -11.42 5.05
C ILE A 56 -2.53 -11.50 6.38
N GLU A 57 -2.57 -10.42 7.17
CA GLU A 57 -1.80 -10.31 8.42
C GLU A 57 -2.33 -11.21 9.55
N THR A 58 -3.61 -11.56 9.52
CA THR A 58 -4.26 -12.47 10.47
C THR A 58 -4.25 -13.93 10.01
N GLY A 59 -3.88 -14.18 8.75
CA GLY A 59 -3.86 -15.53 8.16
C GLY A 59 -5.26 -16.05 7.78
N ASP A 60 -6.24 -15.17 7.62
CA ASP A 60 -7.58 -15.54 7.14
C ASP A 60 -7.57 -15.77 5.63
N HIS A 61 -7.34 -17.02 5.22
CA HIS A 61 -7.33 -17.41 3.82
C HIS A 61 -8.68 -17.21 3.10
N ALA A 62 -9.80 -17.32 3.81
CA ALA A 62 -11.12 -17.11 3.22
C ALA A 62 -11.32 -15.61 2.98
N GLY A 63 -11.04 -14.80 3.99
CA GLY A 63 -11.03 -13.34 3.89
C GLY A 63 -10.13 -12.85 2.75
N VAL A 64 -8.89 -13.34 2.63
CA VAL A 64 -8.01 -12.94 1.51
C VAL A 64 -8.66 -13.14 0.14
N ARG A 65 -9.45 -14.20 -0.05
CA ARG A 65 -10.14 -14.44 -1.32
C ARG A 65 -11.32 -13.49 -1.54
N GLU A 66 -12.05 -13.18 -0.48
CA GLU A 66 -13.18 -12.24 -0.46
C GLU A 66 -12.67 -10.83 -0.79
N GLU A 67 -11.71 -10.33 -0.03
CA GLU A 67 -11.18 -8.97 -0.18
C GLU A 67 -10.44 -8.77 -1.51
N LEU A 68 -9.80 -9.80 -2.06
CA LEU A 68 -9.26 -9.74 -3.43
C LEU A 68 -10.36 -9.55 -4.48
N GLY A 69 -11.54 -10.11 -4.22
CA GLY A 69 -12.75 -9.90 -5.01
C GLY A 69 -13.25 -8.47 -4.90
N ASP A 70 -13.26 -7.88 -3.71
CA ASP A 70 -13.72 -6.50 -3.50
C ASP A 70 -12.73 -5.46 -4.05
N VAL A 71 -11.42 -5.70 -3.93
CA VAL A 71 -10.42 -4.89 -4.66
C VAL A 71 -10.61 -5.01 -6.18
N LEU A 72 -10.91 -6.20 -6.71
CA LEU A 72 -11.21 -6.38 -8.13
C LEU A 72 -12.50 -5.64 -8.52
N LEU A 73 -13.54 -5.67 -7.69
CA LEU A 73 -14.78 -4.93 -7.89
C LEU A 73 -14.51 -3.43 -8.08
N GLN A 74 -13.63 -2.85 -7.25
CA GLN A 74 -13.24 -1.44 -7.39
C GLN A 74 -12.55 -1.16 -8.75
N VAL A 75 -11.64 -2.04 -9.20
CA VAL A 75 -11.02 -1.91 -10.53
C VAL A 75 -12.07 -1.92 -11.64
N LEU A 76 -13.06 -2.82 -11.56
CA LEU A 76 -14.14 -2.92 -12.53
C LEU A 76 -15.04 -1.67 -12.54
N PHE A 77 -15.39 -1.14 -11.36
CA PHE A 77 -16.15 0.09 -11.24
C PHE A 77 -15.43 1.27 -11.89
N HIS A 78 -14.17 1.50 -11.52
CA HIS A 78 -13.39 2.60 -12.09
C HIS A 78 -13.23 2.44 -13.61
N ALA A 79 -12.97 1.23 -14.12
CA ALA A 79 -12.92 1.01 -15.56
C ALA A 79 -14.27 1.27 -16.26
N ARG A 80 -15.40 0.90 -15.63
CA ARG A 80 -16.72 1.12 -16.21
C ARG A 80 -17.12 2.59 -16.22
N ILE A 81 -16.83 3.34 -15.16
CA ILE A 81 -17.02 4.79 -15.10
C ILE A 81 -16.19 5.47 -16.18
N ALA A 82 -14.90 5.14 -16.27
CA ALA A 82 -13.97 5.73 -17.24
C ALA A 82 -14.42 5.52 -18.69
N SER A 83 -15.07 4.40 -19.00
CA SER A 83 -15.57 4.13 -20.36
C SER A 83 -16.63 5.12 -20.86
N GLU A 84 -17.24 5.93 -19.99
CA GLU A 84 -18.20 6.99 -20.34
C GLU A 84 -17.60 8.41 -20.28
N GLU A 85 -16.31 8.55 -19.94
CA GLU A 85 -15.63 9.85 -19.87
C GLU A 85 -15.17 10.36 -21.25
N ALA A 86 -14.68 11.60 -21.28
CA ALA A 86 -14.23 12.26 -22.51
C ALA A 86 -12.98 11.63 -23.13
N ASP A 87 -12.11 11.04 -22.30
CA ASP A 87 -10.93 10.27 -22.69
C ASP A 87 -11.10 8.83 -22.17
N PRO A 88 -11.94 8.02 -22.82
CA PRO A 88 -12.42 6.77 -22.24
C PRO A 88 -11.37 5.66 -22.31
N PHE A 89 -11.36 4.82 -21.28
CA PHE A 89 -10.63 3.55 -21.28
C PHE A 89 -11.50 2.44 -20.67
N THR A 90 -11.13 1.19 -20.92
CA THR A 90 -11.82 0.00 -20.44
C THR A 90 -10.94 -0.82 -19.50
N VAL A 91 -11.51 -1.88 -18.91
CA VAL A 91 -10.74 -2.83 -18.09
C VAL A 91 -9.69 -3.57 -18.92
N ASP A 92 -9.95 -3.79 -20.22
CA ASP A 92 -9.00 -4.42 -21.13
C ASP A 92 -7.79 -3.51 -21.39
N ASP A 93 -8.00 -2.19 -21.48
CA ASP A 93 -6.90 -1.21 -21.59
C ASP A 93 -6.06 -1.19 -20.32
N VAL A 94 -6.69 -1.21 -19.13
CA VAL A 94 -5.99 -1.33 -17.83
C VAL A 94 -5.14 -2.60 -17.78
N ALA A 95 -5.69 -3.74 -18.22
CA ALA A 95 -4.98 -5.01 -18.26
C ALA A 95 -3.83 -4.99 -19.28
N ALA A 96 -4.05 -4.44 -20.48
CA ALA A 96 -3.04 -4.32 -21.52
C ALA A 96 -1.85 -3.44 -21.06
N ASP A 97 -2.14 -2.30 -20.43
CA ASP A 97 -1.11 -1.42 -19.86
C ASP A 97 -0.33 -2.10 -18.73
N LEU A 98 -1.02 -2.87 -17.88
CA LEU A 98 -0.37 -3.66 -16.84
C LEU A 98 0.58 -4.70 -17.46
N VAL A 99 0.11 -5.48 -18.44
CA VAL A 99 0.90 -6.50 -19.13
C VAL A 99 2.12 -5.88 -19.80
N ALA A 100 1.93 -4.84 -20.62
CA ALA A 100 3.01 -4.15 -21.31
C ALA A 100 4.06 -3.61 -20.33
N LYS A 101 3.62 -3.03 -19.21
CA LYS A 101 4.49 -2.54 -18.13
C LYS A 101 5.25 -3.67 -17.45
N LEU A 102 4.61 -4.80 -17.14
CA LEU A 102 5.25 -5.94 -16.49
C LEU A 102 6.28 -6.62 -17.40
N VAL A 103 5.95 -6.83 -18.68
CA VAL A 103 6.87 -7.38 -19.68
C VAL A 103 8.09 -6.48 -19.84
N ARG A 104 7.87 -5.17 -20.05
CA ARG A 104 8.96 -4.19 -20.24
C ARG A 104 9.89 -4.10 -19.02
N ARG A 105 9.37 -4.27 -17.81
CA ARG A 105 10.16 -4.16 -16.58
C ARG A 105 10.80 -5.48 -16.10
N HIS A 106 10.49 -6.60 -16.75
CA HIS A 106 11.13 -7.89 -16.47
C HIS A 106 11.79 -8.47 -17.74
N PRO A 107 12.72 -7.75 -18.39
CA PRO A 107 13.39 -8.27 -19.57
C PRO A 107 14.13 -9.58 -19.26
N HIS A 108 14.66 -9.78 -18.06
CA HIS A 108 15.29 -11.05 -17.67
C HIS A 108 14.33 -12.27 -17.65
N VAL A 109 13.00 -12.04 -17.64
CA VAL A 109 11.99 -13.12 -17.76
C VAL A 109 11.51 -13.27 -19.21
N PHE A 110 11.34 -12.15 -19.92
CA PHE A 110 10.65 -12.10 -21.21
C PHE A 110 11.56 -11.82 -22.42
N ALA A 111 12.83 -11.48 -22.21
CA ALA A 111 13.85 -11.41 -23.24
C ALA A 111 14.59 -12.75 -23.31
N ASP A 112 14.84 -13.21 -24.53
CA ASP A 112 15.47 -14.50 -24.82
C ASP A 112 17.01 -14.39 -24.70
N ASP A 113 17.51 -13.75 -23.65
CA ASP A 113 18.93 -13.43 -23.47
C ASP A 113 19.66 -14.37 -22.49
N GLY A 114 18.93 -15.28 -21.83
CA GLY A 114 19.49 -16.36 -21.01
C GLY A 114 20.22 -15.91 -19.74
N GLN A 115 20.12 -14.62 -19.37
CA GLN A 115 20.87 -14.06 -18.24
C GLN A 115 20.07 -14.21 -16.94
N ALA A 116 20.53 -15.12 -16.07
CA ALA A 116 20.04 -15.19 -14.70
C ALA A 116 20.52 -13.95 -13.91
N ALA A 117 19.59 -13.04 -13.62
CA ALA A 117 19.88 -11.85 -12.81
C ALA A 117 19.80 -12.17 -11.31
N THR A 118 20.71 -11.60 -10.51
CA THR A 118 20.60 -11.69 -9.05
C THR A 118 19.53 -10.73 -8.52
N LEU A 119 18.98 -10.96 -7.32
CA LEU A 119 17.98 -10.07 -6.69
C LEU A 119 18.44 -8.60 -6.61
N GLY A 120 19.74 -8.37 -6.39
CA GLY A 120 20.34 -7.04 -6.38
C GLY A 120 20.32 -6.38 -7.76
N ASP A 121 20.67 -7.14 -8.80
CA ASP A 121 20.66 -6.66 -10.19
C ASP A 121 19.23 -6.32 -10.65
N LEU A 122 18.23 -7.09 -10.19
CA LEU A 122 16.82 -6.87 -10.49
C LEU A 122 16.28 -5.55 -9.92
N HIS A 123 16.64 -5.21 -8.68
CA HIS A 123 16.21 -3.95 -8.07
C HIS A 123 16.80 -2.73 -8.78
N VAL A 124 18.09 -2.80 -9.13
CA VAL A 124 18.78 -1.75 -9.87
C VAL A 124 18.18 -1.58 -11.27
N GLN A 125 17.94 -2.69 -11.97
CA GLN A 125 17.32 -2.68 -13.30
C GLN A 125 15.91 -2.08 -13.26
N TRP A 126 15.09 -2.48 -12.28
CA TRP A 126 13.74 -1.97 -12.10
C TRP A 126 13.70 -0.46 -11.87
N ASP A 127 14.57 0.05 -10.99
CA ASP A 127 14.61 1.48 -10.69
C ASP A 127 15.20 2.30 -11.85
N ALA A 128 16.17 1.77 -12.60
CA ALA A 128 16.70 2.39 -13.82
C ALA A 128 15.63 2.51 -14.92
N ILE A 129 14.85 1.46 -15.15
CA ILE A 129 13.73 1.48 -16.11
C ILE A 129 12.70 2.53 -15.68
N LYS A 130 12.33 2.56 -14.39
CA LYS A 130 11.35 3.54 -13.87
C LYS A 130 11.84 4.99 -13.98
N LYS A 131 13.14 5.23 -13.80
CA LYS A 131 13.75 6.56 -13.97
C LYS A 131 13.71 7.01 -15.43
N THR A 132 13.87 6.08 -16.37
CA THR A 132 13.80 6.38 -17.80
C THR A 132 12.35 6.68 -18.23
N GLU A 133 11.40 5.87 -17.75
CA GLU A 133 9.96 6.02 -18.03
C GLU A 133 9.35 7.29 -17.43
N LYS A 134 9.77 7.66 -16.22
CA LYS A 134 9.26 8.82 -15.49
C LYS A 134 10.38 9.84 -15.36
N GLN A 135 10.38 10.84 -16.25
CA GLN A 135 11.24 12.02 -16.17
C GLN A 135 10.78 12.90 -14.99
N ARG A 136 11.06 12.44 -13.78
CA ARG A 136 10.60 13.08 -12.54
C ARG A 136 11.52 14.24 -12.17
N ASP A 137 10.92 15.36 -11.81
CA ASP A 137 11.66 16.52 -11.30
C ASP A 137 12.11 16.33 -9.84
N SER A 138 11.40 15.47 -9.09
CA SER A 138 11.68 15.18 -7.68
C SER A 138 11.69 13.68 -7.38
N VAL A 139 12.60 13.28 -6.48
CA VAL A 139 12.64 11.90 -5.94
C VAL A 139 11.36 11.55 -5.15
N LEU A 140 10.64 12.57 -4.67
CA LEU A 140 9.40 12.44 -3.91
C LEU A 140 8.15 12.38 -4.80
N GLU A 141 8.29 12.63 -6.09
CA GLU A 141 7.15 12.65 -7.02
C GLU A 141 6.45 11.28 -7.08
N GLY A 142 5.13 11.30 -6.96
CA GLY A 142 4.28 10.10 -6.94
C GLY A 142 4.32 9.30 -5.63
N ILE A 143 4.77 9.88 -4.52
CA ILE A 143 4.44 9.38 -3.17
C ILE A 143 3.03 9.88 -2.84
N SER A 144 2.09 8.96 -2.57
CA SER A 144 0.72 9.37 -2.26
C SER A 144 0.64 10.05 -0.89
N HIS A 145 -0.18 11.09 -0.81
CA HIS A 145 -0.49 11.78 0.45
C HIS A 145 -1.59 11.10 1.26
N THR A 146 -2.30 10.13 0.67
CA THR A 146 -3.36 9.36 1.36
C THR A 146 -2.82 8.18 2.16
N GLN A 147 -1.53 7.85 2.03
CA GLN A 147 -0.92 6.77 2.82
C GLN A 147 -0.85 7.14 4.30
N GLY A 148 -0.91 6.13 5.17
CA GLY A 148 -0.57 6.25 6.60
C GLY A 148 0.78 6.95 6.80
N ALA A 149 0.90 7.69 7.90
CA ALA A 149 2.05 8.58 8.11
C ALA A 149 3.39 7.81 8.17
N LEU A 150 3.42 6.60 8.74
CA LEU A 150 4.65 5.80 8.81
C LEU A 150 5.02 5.25 7.44
N ALA A 151 4.05 4.67 6.73
CA ALA A 151 4.24 4.19 5.36
C ALA A 151 4.72 5.31 4.41
N ARG A 152 4.13 6.49 4.51
CA ARG A 152 4.53 7.67 3.72
C ARG A 152 5.93 8.12 4.07
N ALA A 153 6.24 8.29 5.37
CA ALA A 153 7.56 8.67 5.83
C ALA A 153 8.63 7.66 5.39
N GLN A 154 8.33 6.37 5.49
CA GLN A 154 9.23 5.31 5.05
C GLN A 154 9.48 5.38 3.54
N LYS A 155 8.43 5.64 2.75
CA LYS A 155 8.59 5.84 1.30
C LYS A 155 9.48 7.04 0.97
N VAL A 156 9.35 8.14 1.70
CA VAL A 156 10.21 9.33 1.58
C VAL A 156 11.67 8.96 1.86
N VAL A 157 11.94 8.28 2.98
CA VAL A 157 13.29 7.82 3.36
C VAL A 157 13.88 6.92 2.25
N SER A 158 13.13 5.91 1.83
CA SER A 158 13.52 4.95 0.79
C SER A 158 13.84 5.62 -0.55
N ARG A 159 13.02 6.59 -0.97
CA ARG A 159 13.20 7.32 -2.24
C ARG A 159 14.37 8.29 -2.19
N ALA A 160 14.52 9.02 -1.08
CA ALA A 160 15.65 9.91 -0.88
C ALA A 160 16.98 9.14 -0.86
N GLY A 161 17.04 8.00 -0.16
CA GLY A 161 18.21 7.11 -0.15
C GLY A 161 18.62 6.67 -1.56
N ARG A 162 17.68 6.11 -2.33
CA ARG A 162 17.94 5.71 -3.73
C ARG A 162 18.27 6.85 -4.67
N GLY A 163 17.78 8.05 -4.38
CA GLY A 163 18.08 9.27 -5.12
C GLY A 163 19.43 9.91 -4.77
N GLY A 164 20.23 9.32 -3.86
CA GLY A 164 21.50 9.89 -3.40
C GLY A 164 21.34 11.01 -2.34
N LEU A 165 20.13 11.23 -1.84
CA LEU A 165 19.77 12.23 -0.83
C LEU A 165 19.64 11.64 0.58
N GLY A 166 20.24 10.47 0.83
CA GLY A 166 20.22 9.82 2.15
C GLY A 166 20.82 10.68 3.26
N HIS A 167 21.79 11.54 2.94
CA HIS A 167 22.38 12.48 3.89
C HIS A 167 21.34 13.48 4.45
N VAL A 168 20.43 14.00 3.60
CA VAL A 168 19.35 14.90 4.01
C VAL A 168 18.42 14.22 5.02
N VAL A 169 18.10 12.95 4.78
CA VAL A 169 17.28 12.14 5.71
C VAL A 169 18.02 11.91 7.02
N GLY A 170 19.30 11.58 6.96
CA GLY A 170 20.15 11.39 8.14
C GLY A 170 20.23 12.66 9.00
N GLU A 171 20.44 13.81 8.37
CA GLU A 171 20.43 15.12 9.03
C GLU A 171 19.06 15.43 9.64
N ALA A 172 17.97 15.23 8.91
CA ALA A 172 16.61 15.44 9.40
C ALA A 172 16.23 14.51 10.56
N ALA A 173 16.76 13.28 10.59
CA ALA A 173 16.55 12.31 11.66
C ALA A 173 17.45 12.54 12.88
N ALA A 174 18.59 13.23 12.72
CA ALA A 174 19.53 13.53 13.80
C ALA A 174 19.34 14.93 14.41
N ALA A 175 18.79 15.88 13.65
CA ALA A 175 18.62 17.26 14.09
C ALA A 175 17.59 17.38 15.21
N PRO A 176 17.87 18.07 16.33
CA PRO A 176 16.85 18.33 17.35
C PRO A 176 15.65 19.05 16.73
N SER A 177 14.42 18.66 17.08
CA SER A 177 13.17 19.29 16.61
C SER A 177 13.26 20.81 16.72
N GLY A 178 13.41 21.50 15.59
CA GLY A 178 13.49 22.96 15.53
C GLY A 178 14.66 23.54 14.73
N ALA A 179 15.57 22.73 14.18
CA ALA A 179 16.76 23.27 13.51
C ALA A 179 16.56 23.86 12.09
N THR A 180 15.39 23.76 11.45
CA THR A 180 15.26 24.26 10.05
C THR A 180 13.89 24.72 9.57
N VAL A 181 12.96 25.03 10.49
CA VAL A 181 11.81 25.87 10.15
C VAL A 181 11.75 26.96 11.20
N THR A 182 11.78 28.21 10.77
CA THR A 182 11.58 29.39 11.62
C THR A 182 10.19 29.35 12.28
N THR A 183 10.06 28.61 13.37
CA THR A 183 9.02 28.80 14.38
C THR A 183 9.66 28.66 15.76
N HIS A 184 9.19 29.50 16.68
CA HIS A 184 9.84 29.81 17.94
C HIS A 184 10.24 28.62 18.81
N ALA A 185 11.31 28.80 19.59
CA ALA A 185 11.92 27.85 20.53
C ALA A 185 11.00 27.31 21.65
N ALA A 186 9.70 27.63 21.62
CA ALA A 186 8.68 27.07 22.51
C ALA A 186 8.13 25.70 22.03
N ASP A 187 8.39 25.28 20.78
CA ASP A 187 7.81 24.06 20.18
C ASP A 187 8.69 22.80 20.33
N ALA A 188 9.88 22.90 20.91
CA ALA A 188 10.80 21.78 21.11
C ALA A 188 10.27 20.71 22.10
N THR A 189 9.23 21.04 22.86
CA THR A 189 8.58 20.15 23.85
C THR A 189 7.18 19.68 23.41
N GLY A 190 6.68 20.13 22.25
CA GLY A 190 5.32 19.85 21.75
C GLY A 190 5.23 18.76 20.66
N VAL A 191 4.14 18.80 19.89
CA VAL A 191 3.81 17.87 18.77
C VAL A 191 4.95 17.76 17.75
N SER A 192 5.70 18.84 17.52
CA SER A 192 6.89 18.86 16.64
C SER A 192 8.04 17.97 17.14
N GLY A 193 8.21 17.88 18.47
CA GLY A 193 9.15 16.96 19.14
C GLY A 193 8.82 15.50 18.90
N LEU A 194 7.54 15.14 18.98
CA LEU A 194 7.07 13.78 18.77
C LEU A 194 7.19 13.37 17.30
N GLY A 195 6.77 14.24 16.37
CA GLY A 195 6.86 13.96 14.93
C GLY A 195 8.28 13.63 14.47
N HIS A 196 9.27 14.38 14.95
CA HIS A 196 10.69 14.09 14.67
C HIS A 196 11.14 12.72 15.22
N LYS A 197 10.77 12.40 16.47
CA LYS A 197 11.12 11.10 17.08
C LYS A 197 10.50 9.93 16.31
N LEU A 198 9.24 10.08 15.88
CA LEU A 198 8.56 9.10 15.03
C LEU A 198 9.24 8.97 13.68
N PHE A 199 9.59 10.09 13.03
CA PHE A 199 10.35 10.06 11.78
C PHE A 199 11.71 9.37 11.94
N ALA A 200 12.45 9.65 13.01
CA ALA A 200 13.73 9.00 13.30
C ALA A 200 13.58 7.49 13.59
N LEU A 201 12.45 7.04 14.15
CA LEU A 201 12.13 5.60 14.26
C LEU A 201 11.89 4.98 12.88
N VAL A 202 11.10 5.65 12.03
CA VAL A 202 10.83 5.18 10.66
C VAL A 202 12.12 5.10 9.82
N ALA A 203 13.00 6.10 9.91
CA ALA A 203 14.27 6.08 9.18
C ALA A 203 15.17 4.91 9.61
N ARG A 204 15.17 4.56 10.90
CA ARG A 204 15.87 3.38 11.42
C ARG A 204 15.21 2.07 10.97
N ALA A 205 13.89 2.01 10.93
CA ALA A 205 13.15 0.86 10.44
C ALA A 205 13.50 0.57 8.96
N GLU A 206 13.49 1.61 8.10
CA GLU A 206 13.89 1.47 6.70
C GLU A 206 15.33 0.99 6.55
N ALA A 207 16.27 1.55 7.32
CA ALA A 207 17.67 1.12 7.31
C ALA A 207 17.86 -0.34 7.77
N ALA A 208 16.95 -0.85 8.60
CA ALA A 208 16.91 -2.24 9.05
C ALA A 208 16.08 -3.17 8.14
N GLY A 209 15.49 -2.65 7.06
CA GLY A 209 14.61 -3.42 6.17
C GLY A 209 13.27 -3.82 6.81
N LEU A 210 12.82 -3.08 7.82
CA LEU A 210 11.55 -3.32 8.52
C LEU A 210 10.46 -2.37 7.99
N ASP A 211 9.25 -2.88 7.75
CA ASP A 211 8.08 -2.06 7.46
C ASP A 211 7.53 -1.47 8.79
N ALA A 212 7.68 -0.15 8.96
CA ALA A 212 7.31 0.55 10.17
C ALA A 212 5.79 0.58 10.42
N GLU A 213 5.00 0.67 9.35
CA GLU A 213 3.53 0.70 9.47
C GLU A 213 3.01 -0.69 9.84
N ALA A 214 3.50 -1.74 9.15
CA ALA A 214 3.16 -3.12 9.49
C ALA A 214 3.61 -3.53 10.90
N ALA A 215 4.81 -3.08 11.32
CA ALA A 215 5.30 -3.33 12.66
C ALA A 215 4.39 -2.71 13.73
N LEU A 216 3.90 -1.48 13.51
CA LEU A 216 2.97 -0.84 14.45
C LEU A 216 1.60 -1.53 14.43
N ARG A 217 1.06 -1.91 13.26
CA ARG A 217 -0.19 -2.69 13.19
C ARG A 217 -0.10 -4.01 13.95
N ALA A 218 1.00 -4.75 13.82
CA ALA A 218 1.22 -5.98 14.56
C ALA A 218 1.27 -5.76 16.08
N GLU A 219 1.93 -4.69 16.53
CA GLU A 219 1.98 -4.34 17.95
C GLU A 219 0.62 -3.87 18.49
N LEU A 220 -0.17 -3.14 17.70
CA LEU A 220 -1.54 -2.75 18.05
C LEU A 220 -2.40 -3.99 18.28
N ARG A 221 -2.41 -4.96 17.36
CA ARG A 221 -3.15 -6.22 17.56
C ARG A 221 -2.77 -6.94 18.85
N ARG A 222 -1.49 -6.94 19.21
CA ARG A 222 -0.99 -7.55 20.45
C ARG A 222 -1.56 -6.83 21.68
N VAL A 223 -1.55 -5.50 21.67
CA VAL A 223 -2.07 -4.67 22.78
C VAL A 223 -3.58 -4.78 22.88
N GLU A 224 -4.31 -4.71 21.78
CA GLU A 224 -5.77 -4.87 21.70
C GLU A 224 -6.20 -6.24 22.23
N SER A 225 -5.49 -7.30 21.85
CA SER A 225 -5.73 -8.66 22.37
C SER A 225 -5.55 -8.73 23.88
N ALA A 226 -4.54 -8.04 24.42
CA ALA A 226 -4.28 -7.98 25.85
C ALA A 226 -5.38 -7.19 26.60
N ILE A 227 -5.86 -6.09 26.03
CA ILE A 227 -6.98 -5.31 26.57
C ILE A 227 -8.24 -6.18 26.61
N ALA A 228 -8.61 -6.80 25.48
CA ALA A 228 -9.79 -7.65 25.39
C ALA A 228 -9.71 -8.86 26.36
N ALA A 229 -8.52 -9.40 26.61
CA ALA A 229 -8.32 -10.44 27.61
C ALA A 229 -8.54 -9.93 29.03
N ALA A 230 -8.08 -8.72 29.35
CA ALA A 230 -8.29 -8.10 30.66
C ALA A 230 -9.77 -7.79 30.93
N GLU A 231 -10.52 -7.35 29.92
CA GLU A 231 -11.96 -7.09 30.02
C GLU A 231 -12.80 -8.35 30.27
N ARG A 232 -12.34 -9.50 29.78
CA ARG A 232 -13.00 -10.81 30.01
C ARG A 232 -12.65 -11.44 31.36
N ALA A 233 -11.66 -10.90 32.09
CA ALA A 233 -11.28 -11.45 33.38
C ALA A 233 -12.35 -11.09 34.45
N PRO A 234 -12.84 -12.07 35.23
CA PRO A 234 -13.83 -11.78 36.28
C PRO A 234 -13.25 -10.83 37.35
N ALA A 235 -14.10 -9.91 37.84
CA ALA A 235 -13.73 -8.82 38.76
C ALA A 235 -13.09 -9.28 40.09
N ASP A 236 -13.26 -10.55 40.48
CA ASP A 236 -12.82 -11.08 41.78
C ASP A 236 -11.30 -11.33 41.90
N ALA A 237 -10.51 -11.15 40.84
CA ALA A 237 -9.05 -11.28 40.90
C ALA A 237 -8.33 -9.98 41.33
N GLN A 238 -9.02 -8.83 41.39
CA GLN A 238 -8.40 -7.52 41.66
C GLN A 238 -8.52 -7.02 43.12
N ASP A 239 -9.37 -7.62 43.98
CA ASP A 239 -9.54 -7.18 45.39
C ASP A 239 -8.65 -7.94 46.40
N VAL A 240 -7.98 -9.02 46.02
CA VAL A 240 -7.13 -9.81 46.95
C VAL A 240 -5.74 -9.17 47.17
N GLY A 241 -5.27 -8.31 46.25
CA GLY A 241 -3.93 -7.71 46.32
C GLY A 241 -3.86 -6.31 46.95
N ARG A 242 -5.00 -5.69 47.28
CA ARG A 242 -5.05 -4.29 47.78
C ARG A 242 -5.29 -4.17 49.28
N ARG A 243 -5.41 -5.28 50.00
CA ARG A 243 -5.58 -5.33 51.47
C ARG A 243 -4.52 -6.19 52.14
N THR A 244 -3.26 -5.78 52.12
CA THR A 244 -2.25 -6.13 53.13
C THR A 244 -1.24 -5.01 53.25
#